data_AF-K9YU30-F1
#
_entry.id   AF-K9YU30-F1
#
_cell.length_a   1.000
_cell.length_b   1.000
_cell.length_c   1.000
_cell.angle_alpha   90.00
_cell.angle_beta   90.00
_cell.angle_gamma   90.00
#
_symmetry.space_group_name_H-M   'P 1'
#
loop_
_entity.id
_entity.type
_entity.pdbx_description
1 polymer ?
#
loop_
_entity_poly.entity_id
_entity_poly.type
_entity_poly.pdbx_seq_one_letter_code
_entity_poly.pdbx_strand_id
1 'polypeptide(L)'
;MLNVSITPHREFLPSEQENQKLFTMLKLRPTQEVAKSRPSTSFVFVIDTSGSMREIVEGETKATGEIAEIDGQRYNVVTGGKTKIDIVIDSLKSLIHSGKLGSRDRVSIVQFDDQASTIIELTPATETQQLEQAIDQLKDYSGGTRMGLGLRRAFEQVSNQEMTSRRVLIFTDGATFDEDQCEKIAPELSEYNIPITALAVGEEYNENLLTKLSDTTAGSLFHVVAGTGIGTQIAISNLPQTILEEYTRAQEDVINNLALTIKTVKGVKLTRLVRAYLTPAEFTLDDDPYHIGNASANDETIFILEFTIQSRPASRVRIAQLGLTYDVPGKNYRGELPPQNLVVQFVAGSNVATPVDQEVMHYMQQCNISDMVKRATQLAENDPDKAEEMIEKARRMTVKMGNQELTESLSGAQDELRKTRKISAGTRKTVKMGAKGKTVKMNTDDVNGDLTEDKIRDLTGT
;
A
#
# COMPACT_ATOMS: atom_id res chain seq x y z
N MET A 1 -6.37 8.57 23.51
CA MET A 1 -5.73 7.39 22.90
C MET A 1 -5.13 7.71 21.53
N LEU A 2 -5.80 8.54 20.73
CA LEU A 2 -5.31 9.05 19.45
C LEU A 2 -5.29 10.59 19.47
N ASN A 3 -4.17 11.20 19.10
CA ASN A 3 -4.08 12.64 18.86
C ASN A 3 -4.42 12.91 17.40
N VAL A 4 -5.21 13.96 17.14
CA VAL A 4 -5.73 14.28 15.81
C VAL A 4 -5.58 15.77 15.54
N SER A 5 -5.06 16.13 14.36
CA SER A 5 -5.05 17.50 13.85
C SER A 5 -5.71 17.54 12.47
N ILE A 6 -6.49 18.59 12.23
CA ILE A 6 -7.16 18.85 10.95
C ILE A 6 -6.69 20.21 10.46
N THR A 7 -5.91 20.23 9.38
CA THR A 7 -5.24 21.44 8.89
C THR A 7 -5.61 21.67 7.42
N PRO A 8 -6.37 22.72 7.08
CA PRO A 8 -6.58 23.09 5.68
C PRO A 8 -5.29 23.70 5.11
N HIS A 9 -5.01 23.50 3.82
CA HIS A 9 -3.86 24.15 3.18
C HIS A 9 -4.00 25.68 3.15
N ARG A 10 -5.22 26.21 3.31
CA ARG A 10 -5.51 27.64 3.42
C ARG A 10 -6.72 27.87 4.31
N GLU A 11 -6.64 28.88 5.15
CA GLU A 11 -7.74 29.27 6.03
C GLU A 11 -8.73 30.23 5.34
N PHE A 12 -8.28 30.93 4.28
CA PHE A 12 -9.07 31.90 3.55
C PHE A 12 -9.36 31.42 2.12
N LEU A 13 -10.59 31.67 1.66
CA LEU A 13 -11.06 31.33 0.31
C LEU A 13 -11.72 32.54 -0.34
N PRO A 14 -11.49 32.81 -1.63
CA PRO A 14 -12.28 33.77 -2.39
C PRO A 14 -13.80 33.48 -2.31
N SER A 15 -14.61 34.51 -2.12
CA SER A 15 -16.08 34.35 -2.05
C SER A 15 -16.74 34.11 -3.42
N GLU A 16 -16.20 34.73 -4.48
CA GLU A 16 -16.81 34.77 -5.82
C GLU A 16 -16.32 33.66 -6.76
N GLN A 17 -15.33 32.87 -6.35
CA GLN A 17 -14.81 31.80 -7.20
C GLN A 17 -15.64 30.52 -7.03
N GLU A 18 -16.11 29.96 -8.14
CA GLU A 18 -16.81 28.68 -8.14
C GLU A 18 -15.86 27.49 -8.12
N ASN A 19 -16.35 26.35 -7.61
CA ASN A 19 -15.69 25.04 -7.62
C ASN A 19 -14.25 25.05 -7.08
N GLN A 20 -13.98 25.86 -6.07
CA GLN A 20 -12.68 25.97 -5.44
C GLN A 20 -12.28 24.65 -4.78
N LYS A 21 -11.01 24.29 -4.91
CA LYS A 21 -10.43 23.14 -4.22
C LYS A 21 -9.96 23.51 -2.83
N LEU A 22 -10.24 22.66 -1.86
CA LEU A 22 -9.65 22.73 -0.52
C LEU A 22 -9.00 21.41 -0.17
N PHE A 23 -7.68 21.41 -0.14
CA PHE A 23 -6.88 20.34 0.44
C PHE A 23 -6.87 20.47 1.96
N THR A 24 -7.15 19.39 2.67
CA THR A 24 -7.13 19.32 4.13
C THR A 24 -6.32 18.11 4.56
N MET A 25 -5.34 18.33 5.43
CA MET A 25 -4.59 17.27 6.08
C MET A 25 -5.30 16.82 7.35
N LEU A 26 -5.54 15.51 7.47
CA LEU A 26 -5.88 14.85 8.72
C LEU A 26 -4.65 14.08 9.20
N LYS A 27 -4.05 14.57 10.29
CA LYS A 27 -2.85 13.99 10.90
C LYS A 27 -3.26 13.23 12.16
N LEU A 28 -2.95 11.93 12.19
CA LEU A 28 -3.23 11.04 13.31
C LEU A 28 -1.92 10.61 13.98
N ARG A 29 -1.88 10.63 15.31
CA ARG A 29 -0.72 10.15 16.07
C ARG A 29 -1.17 9.40 17.32
N PRO A 30 -0.91 8.08 17.43
CA PRO A 30 -1.20 7.34 18.65
C PRO A 30 -0.49 7.96 19.85
N THR A 31 -1.19 8.09 20.97
CA THR A 31 -0.60 8.59 22.22
C THR A 31 0.50 7.66 22.72
N GLN A 32 1.46 8.17 23.50
CA GLN A 32 2.53 7.37 24.11
C GLN A 32 2.03 6.18 24.94
N GLU A 33 0.85 6.33 25.54
CA GLU A 33 0.20 5.27 26.30
C GLU A 33 -0.27 4.10 25.42
N VAL A 34 -0.70 4.39 24.19
CA VAL A 34 -1.16 3.38 23.21
C VAL A 34 0.00 2.87 22.37
N ALA A 35 1.00 3.70 22.08
CA ALA A 35 2.21 3.28 21.37
C ALA A 35 2.97 2.14 22.07
N LYS A 36 2.79 1.98 23.39
CA LYS A 36 3.36 0.87 24.18
C LYS A 36 2.52 -0.41 24.13
N SER A 37 1.27 -0.36 23.67
CA SER A 37 0.41 -1.54 23.62
C SER A 37 0.64 -2.31 22.32
N ARG A 38 1.29 -3.46 22.40
CA ARG A 38 1.45 -4.35 21.25
C ARG A 38 0.11 -5.06 20.93
N PRO A 39 -0.47 -4.90 19.74
CA PRO A 39 -1.62 -5.69 19.30
C PRO A 39 -1.20 -7.17 19.14
N SER A 40 -2.17 -8.09 19.28
CA SER A 40 -1.99 -9.41 18.70
C SER A 40 -2.07 -9.31 17.19
N THR A 41 -1.48 -10.26 16.48
CA THR A 41 -1.61 -10.35 15.03
C THR A 41 -2.28 -11.64 14.59
N SER A 42 -3.00 -11.58 13.48
CA SER A 42 -3.58 -12.75 12.80
C SER A 42 -3.18 -12.68 11.34
N PHE A 43 -2.15 -13.44 11.00
CA PHE A 43 -1.54 -13.48 9.67
C PHE A 43 -2.06 -14.69 8.92
N VAL A 44 -2.49 -14.48 7.69
CA VAL A 44 -2.69 -15.57 6.72
C VAL A 44 -1.67 -15.41 5.61
N PHE A 45 -0.85 -16.45 5.43
CA PHE A 45 0.02 -16.56 4.28
C PHE A 45 -0.71 -17.33 3.18
N VAL A 46 -0.87 -16.69 2.02
CA VAL A 46 -1.53 -17.23 0.83
C VAL A 46 -0.44 -17.50 -0.19
N ILE A 47 -0.13 -18.76 -0.41
CA ILE A 47 1.11 -19.18 -1.07
C ILE A 47 0.77 -19.88 -2.37
N ASP A 48 1.27 -19.31 -3.47
CA ASP A 48 1.24 -19.94 -4.79
C ASP A 48 2.11 -21.19 -4.78
N THR A 49 1.52 -22.33 -5.11
CA THR A 49 2.20 -23.63 -5.21
C THR A 49 2.32 -24.11 -6.66
N SER A 50 2.01 -23.27 -7.65
CA SER A 50 2.06 -23.62 -9.08
C SER A 50 3.47 -24.00 -9.55
N GLY A 51 3.55 -24.61 -10.75
CA GLY A 51 4.80 -25.13 -11.31
C GLY A 51 5.92 -24.09 -11.45
N SER A 52 5.59 -22.84 -11.78
CA SER A 52 6.56 -21.74 -11.94
C SER A 52 7.30 -21.38 -10.65
N MET A 53 6.70 -21.67 -9.49
CA MET A 53 7.32 -21.49 -8.18
C MET A 53 8.48 -22.47 -7.92
N ARG A 54 8.64 -23.51 -8.75
CA ARG A 54 9.76 -24.47 -8.73
C ARG A 54 10.97 -24.00 -9.53
N GLU A 55 10.91 -22.86 -10.18
CA GLU A 55 12.07 -22.29 -10.86
C GLU A 55 13.16 -21.90 -9.86
N ILE A 56 14.41 -22.23 -10.20
CA ILE A 56 15.58 -21.96 -9.38
C ILE A 56 15.97 -20.49 -9.51
N VAL A 57 16.15 -19.85 -8.37
CA VAL A 57 16.44 -18.41 -8.25
C VAL A 57 17.70 -18.11 -7.47
N GLU A 58 18.25 -19.08 -6.75
CA GLU A 58 19.48 -18.90 -5.96
C GLU A 58 20.32 -20.20 -5.96
N GLY A 59 21.65 -20.06 -5.92
CA GLY A 59 22.59 -21.18 -5.75
C GLY A 59 23.05 -21.85 -7.05
N GLU A 60 24.11 -22.66 -6.93
CA GLU A 60 24.68 -23.40 -8.05
C GLU A 60 23.84 -24.64 -8.39
N THR A 61 23.68 -24.90 -9.68
CA THR A 61 22.93 -26.04 -10.20
C THR A 61 23.81 -26.96 -11.05
N LYS A 62 23.46 -28.25 -11.06
CA LYS A 62 24.06 -29.27 -11.91
C LYS A 62 22.99 -29.96 -12.73
N ALA A 63 23.06 -29.85 -14.05
CA ALA A 63 22.12 -30.51 -14.96
C ALA A 63 22.13 -32.03 -14.78
N THR A 64 20.94 -32.63 -14.72
CA THR A 64 20.78 -34.10 -14.69
C THR A 64 20.74 -34.70 -16.09
N GLY A 65 20.45 -33.87 -17.11
CA GLY A 65 20.20 -34.31 -18.48
C GLY A 65 18.76 -34.76 -18.74
N GLU A 66 17.90 -34.71 -17.72
CA GLU A 66 16.47 -34.99 -17.86
C GLU A 66 15.70 -33.72 -18.23
N ILE A 67 14.61 -33.89 -18.98
CA ILE A 67 13.67 -32.82 -19.31
C ILE A 67 12.33 -33.16 -18.66
N ALA A 68 11.82 -32.26 -17.84
CA ALA A 68 10.48 -32.33 -17.27
C ALA A 68 9.54 -31.42 -18.07
N GLU A 69 8.29 -31.84 -18.21
CA GLU A 69 7.22 -30.99 -18.74
C GLU A 69 6.28 -30.66 -17.58
N ILE A 70 6.20 -29.37 -17.23
CA ILE A 70 5.41 -28.86 -16.10
C ILE A 70 4.56 -27.72 -16.66
N ASP A 71 3.24 -27.80 -16.48
CA ASP A 71 2.28 -26.80 -16.97
C ASP A 71 2.44 -26.46 -18.47
N GLY A 72 2.83 -27.45 -19.27
CA GLY A 72 3.04 -27.31 -20.73
C GLY A 72 4.36 -26.63 -21.12
N GLN A 73 5.24 -26.31 -20.16
CA GLN A 73 6.58 -25.81 -20.40
C GLN A 73 7.64 -26.89 -20.15
N ARG A 74 8.72 -26.86 -20.94
CA ARG A 74 9.82 -27.83 -20.84
C ARG A 74 10.96 -27.24 -20.01
N TYR A 75 11.30 -27.93 -18.93
CA TYR A 75 12.36 -27.53 -18.02
C TYR A 75 13.51 -28.54 -18.04
N ASN A 76 14.74 -28.03 -18.02
CA ASN A 76 15.91 -28.87 -17.76
C ASN A 76 15.94 -29.17 -16.26
N VAL A 77 15.89 -30.46 -15.92
CA VAL A 77 15.99 -30.88 -14.52
C VAL A 77 17.44 -30.71 -14.08
N VAL A 78 17.60 -30.10 -12.91
CA VAL A 78 18.89 -29.88 -12.28
C VAL A 78 18.84 -30.31 -10.82
N THR A 79 20.03 -30.56 -10.26
CA THR A 79 20.23 -30.77 -8.82
C THR A 79 20.96 -29.57 -8.22
N GLY A 80 20.67 -29.27 -6.96
CA GLY A 80 21.19 -28.06 -6.30
C GLY A 80 20.32 -26.83 -6.58
N GLY A 81 20.78 -25.67 -6.11
CA GLY A 81 20.01 -24.43 -6.11
C GLY A 81 18.83 -24.44 -5.12
N LYS A 82 18.17 -23.29 -5.02
CA LYS A 82 16.92 -23.06 -4.30
C LYS A 82 15.88 -22.50 -5.25
N THR A 83 14.69 -23.07 -5.17
CA THR A 83 13.51 -22.62 -5.94
C THR A 83 12.84 -21.41 -5.29
N LYS A 84 11.96 -20.71 -6.00
CA LYS A 84 11.18 -19.58 -5.42
C LYS A 84 10.42 -20.04 -4.16
N ILE A 85 9.78 -21.20 -4.23
CA ILE A 85 9.06 -21.78 -3.09
C ILE A 85 9.98 -22.23 -1.95
N ASP A 86 11.19 -22.71 -2.23
CA ASP A 86 12.18 -22.99 -1.16
C ASP A 86 12.53 -21.72 -0.39
N ILE A 87 12.68 -20.59 -1.07
CA ILE A 87 12.94 -19.29 -0.40
C ILE A 87 11.72 -18.86 0.43
N VAL A 88 10.49 -19.06 -0.07
CA VAL A 88 9.27 -18.78 0.71
C VAL A 88 9.21 -19.66 1.96
N ILE A 89 9.46 -20.96 1.83
CA ILE A 89 9.52 -21.92 2.94
C ILE A 89 10.57 -21.49 3.98
N ASP A 90 11.79 -21.20 3.54
CA ASP A 90 12.88 -20.74 4.40
C ASP A 90 12.51 -19.43 5.11
N SER A 91 11.81 -18.54 4.42
CA SER A 91 11.36 -17.26 4.97
C SER A 91 10.30 -17.43 6.07
N LEU A 92 9.33 -18.31 5.85
CA LEU A 92 8.28 -18.60 6.85
C LEU A 92 8.86 -19.30 8.08
N LYS A 93 9.79 -20.23 7.89
CA LYS A 93 10.53 -20.85 9.00
C LYS A 93 11.35 -19.80 9.76
N SER A 94 12.06 -18.93 9.05
CA SER A 94 12.82 -17.83 9.66
C SER A 94 11.94 -16.90 10.48
N LEU A 95 10.72 -16.59 10.00
CA LEU A 95 9.74 -15.81 10.75
C LEU A 95 9.37 -16.53 12.06
N ILE A 96 8.94 -17.79 11.99
CA ILE A 96 8.51 -18.56 13.18
C ILE A 96 9.64 -18.68 14.22
N HIS A 97 10.88 -18.85 13.77
CA HIS A 97 12.05 -18.96 14.64
C HIS A 97 12.67 -17.62 15.05
N SER A 98 12.17 -16.49 14.55
CA SER A 98 12.73 -15.15 14.84
C SER A 98 12.62 -14.73 16.31
N GLY A 99 11.75 -15.39 17.09
CA GLY A 99 11.40 -14.99 18.45
C GLY A 99 10.59 -13.69 18.55
N LYS A 100 10.14 -13.11 17.42
CA LYS A 100 9.30 -11.91 17.38
C LYS A 100 7.80 -12.19 17.55
N LEU A 101 7.38 -13.41 17.24
CA LEU A 101 6.01 -13.87 17.42
C LEU A 101 5.80 -14.30 18.87
N GLY A 102 4.70 -13.84 19.46
CA GLY A 102 4.31 -14.14 20.83
C GLY A 102 3.06 -15.02 20.89
N SER A 103 2.68 -15.42 22.11
CA SER A 103 1.57 -16.35 22.36
C SER A 103 0.18 -15.86 21.94
N ARG A 104 0.02 -14.55 21.70
CA ARG A 104 -1.24 -13.97 21.22
C ARG A 104 -1.32 -13.87 19.70
N ASP A 105 -0.21 -14.07 19.01
CA ASP A 105 -0.17 -13.98 17.57
C ASP A 105 -0.57 -15.32 16.97
N ARG A 106 -1.23 -15.28 15.83
CA ARG A 106 -1.70 -16.47 15.14
C ARG A 106 -1.32 -16.44 13.67
N VAL A 107 -1.05 -17.62 13.15
CA VAL A 107 -0.65 -17.84 11.76
C VAL A 107 -1.55 -18.90 11.15
N SER A 108 -2.02 -18.63 9.94
CA SER A 108 -2.64 -19.60 9.05
C SER A 108 -1.86 -19.65 7.74
N ILE A 109 -1.85 -20.82 7.11
CA ILE A 109 -1.23 -21.02 5.81
C ILE A 109 -2.28 -21.60 4.88
N VAL A 110 -2.51 -20.89 3.79
CA VAL A 110 -3.34 -21.28 2.66
C VAL A 110 -2.43 -21.47 1.46
N GLN A 111 -2.53 -22.61 0.79
CA GLN A 111 -1.91 -22.79 -0.52
C GLN A 111 -2.94 -22.62 -1.62
N PHE A 112 -2.47 -22.22 -2.80
CA PHE A 112 -3.31 -22.18 -3.99
C PHE A 112 -2.53 -22.51 -5.28
N ASP A 113 -3.24 -23.18 -6.19
CA ASP A 113 -2.84 -23.62 -7.52
C ASP A 113 -4.11 -23.65 -8.41
N ASP A 114 -4.54 -24.79 -8.97
CA ASP A 114 -5.88 -24.93 -9.55
C ASP A 114 -7.00 -24.96 -8.48
N GLN A 115 -6.65 -25.27 -7.24
CA GLN A 115 -7.53 -25.24 -6.08
C GLN A 115 -6.97 -24.31 -5.00
N ALA A 116 -7.69 -24.18 -3.88
CA ALA A 116 -7.16 -23.57 -2.67
C ALA A 116 -7.52 -24.42 -1.45
N SER A 117 -6.54 -24.60 -0.57
CA SER A 117 -6.71 -25.38 0.67
C SER A 117 -6.00 -24.69 1.82
N THR A 118 -6.60 -24.78 3.01
CA THR A 118 -5.96 -24.36 4.25
C THR A 118 -5.07 -25.51 4.73
N ILE A 119 -3.75 -25.31 4.71
CA ILE A 119 -2.78 -26.29 5.22
C ILE A 119 -2.77 -26.29 6.74
N ILE A 120 -2.89 -25.11 7.33
CA ILE A 120 -3.10 -24.96 8.76
C ILE A 120 -4.05 -23.80 9.05
N GLU A 121 -5.10 -24.10 9.80
CA GLU A 121 -6.04 -23.12 10.33
C GLU A 121 -5.32 -22.15 11.28
N LEU A 122 -5.96 -21.04 11.62
CA LEU A 122 -5.37 -19.99 12.45
C LEU A 122 -4.86 -20.51 13.83
N THR A 123 -3.55 -20.76 13.91
CA THR A 123 -2.87 -21.47 15.01
C THR A 123 -1.96 -20.51 15.79
N PRO A 124 -1.86 -20.62 17.14
CA PRO A 124 -0.92 -19.80 17.91
C PRO A 124 0.51 -19.90 17.38
N ALA A 125 1.18 -18.77 17.24
CA ALA A 125 2.54 -18.71 16.69
C ALA A 125 3.60 -19.42 17.56
N THR A 126 3.25 -19.77 18.79
CA THR A 126 4.09 -20.55 19.71
C THR A 126 4.06 -22.05 19.42
N GLU A 127 3.11 -22.56 18.63
CA GLU A 127 3.06 -23.96 18.19
C GLU A 127 4.03 -24.19 17.02
N THR A 128 5.31 -23.85 17.22
CA THR A 128 6.32 -23.77 16.15
C THR A 128 6.47 -25.10 15.41
N GLN A 129 6.47 -26.22 16.14
CA GLN A 129 6.58 -27.55 15.54
C GLN A 129 5.40 -27.87 14.60
N GLN A 130 4.17 -27.49 14.99
CA GLN A 130 2.99 -27.71 14.16
C GLN A 130 3.01 -26.82 12.91
N LEU A 131 3.43 -25.56 13.07
CA LEU A 131 3.58 -24.62 11.96
C LEU A 131 4.69 -25.05 10.99
N GLU A 132 5.83 -25.55 11.49
CA GLU A 132 6.91 -26.09 10.67
C GLU A 132 6.44 -27.30 9.84
N GLN A 133 5.72 -28.23 10.46
CA GLN A 133 5.14 -29.39 9.76
C GLN A 133 4.12 -28.98 8.69
N ALA A 134 3.37 -27.90 8.92
CA ALA A 134 2.48 -27.32 7.92
C ALA A 134 3.26 -26.67 6.78
N ILE A 135 4.31 -25.90 7.07
CA ILE A 135 5.16 -25.28 6.04
C ILE A 135 5.81 -26.34 5.15
N ASP A 136 6.26 -27.45 5.72
CA ASP A 136 6.90 -28.52 4.95
C ASP A 136 5.96 -29.18 3.91
N GLN A 137 4.63 -29.05 4.06
CA GLN A 137 3.63 -29.56 3.11
C GLN A 137 3.51 -28.70 1.84
N LEU A 138 4.03 -27.47 1.83
CA LEU A 138 4.02 -26.59 0.64
C LEU A 138 4.88 -27.10 -0.53
N LYS A 139 5.56 -28.24 -0.34
CA LYS A 139 6.33 -28.92 -1.39
C LYS A 139 5.46 -29.75 -2.33
N ASP A 140 4.22 -30.02 -1.95
CA ASP A 140 3.24 -30.65 -2.83
C ASP A 140 2.66 -29.60 -3.79
N TYR A 141 2.34 -30.00 -5.03
CA TYR A 141 1.77 -29.08 -6.01
C TYR A 141 0.81 -29.76 -7.00
N SER A 142 -0.08 -28.94 -7.55
CA SER A 142 -0.78 -29.18 -8.81
C SER A 142 -0.61 -27.97 -9.75
N GLY A 143 -1.07 -28.11 -10.99
CA GLY A 143 -0.91 -27.08 -12.02
C GLY A 143 -1.96 -25.97 -11.92
N GLY A 144 -1.65 -24.78 -12.47
CA GLY A 144 -2.58 -23.64 -12.54
C GLY A 144 -2.45 -22.66 -11.36
N THR A 145 -3.13 -21.52 -11.48
CA THR A 145 -3.03 -20.40 -10.52
C THR A 145 -4.41 -19.77 -10.34
N ARG A 146 -5.05 -19.99 -9.18
CA ARG A 146 -6.37 -19.46 -8.77
C ARG A 146 -6.27 -18.71 -7.45
N MET A 147 -5.66 -17.54 -7.52
CA MET A 147 -5.44 -16.63 -6.39
C MET A 147 -6.74 -16.19 -5.72
N GLY A 148 -7.84 -16.02 -6.47
CA GLY A 148 -9.13 -15.62 -5.94
C GLY A 148 -9.68 -16.62 -4.93
N LEU A 149 -9.52 -17.92 -5.21
CA LEU A 149 -9.86 -18.98 -4.26
C LEU A 149 -8.99 -18.92 -2.99
N GLY A 150 -7.68 -18.70 -3.14
CA GLY A 150 -6.76 -18.54 -2.02
C GLY A 150 -7.13 -17.37 -1.12
N LEU A 151 -7.46 -16.22 -1.71
CA LEU A 151 -7.90 -15.02 -1.01
C LEU A 151 -9.23 -15.22 -0.28
N ARG A 152 -10.18 -15.94 -0.88
CA ARG A 152 -11.45 -16.29 -0.23
C ARG A 152 -11.21 -17.11 1.04
N ARG A 153 -10.37 -18.14 0.96
CA ARG A 153 -9.99 -18.96 2.14
C ARG A 153 -9.28 -18.11 3.20
N ALA A 154 -8.40 -17.20 2.78
CA ALA A 154 -7.74 -16.31 3.72
C ALA A 154 -8.73 -15.40 4.46
N PHE A 155 -9.71 -14.84 3.76
CA PHE A 155 -10.78 -14.07 4.38
C PHE A 155 -11.57 -14.89 5.41
N GLU A 156 -11.91 -16.14 5.11
CA GLU A 156 -12.60 -17.04 6.05
C GLU A 156 -11.80 -17.27 7.35
N GLN A 157 -10.46 -17.30 7.27
CA GLN A 157 -9.60 -17.48 8.45
C GLN A 157 -9.58 -16.27 9.39
N VAL A 158 -9.64 -15.04 8.86
CA VAL A 158 -9.42 -13.82 9.65
C VAL A 158 -10.61 -12.89 9.79
N SER A 159 -11.66 -13.03 9.00
CA SER A 159 -12.85 -12.15 9.03
C SER A 159 -13.50 -12.06 10.42
N ASN A 160 -13.64 -13.20 11.10
CA ASN A 160 -14.26 -13.30 12.43
C ASN A 160 -13.31 -12.94 13.59
N GLN A 161 -12.06 -12.58 13.32
CA GLN A 161 -11.12 -12.19 14.37
C GLN A 161 -11.36 -10.72 14.76
N GLU A 162 -11.62 -10.48 16.05
CA GLU A 162 -11.77 -9.13 16.60
C GLU A 162 -10.56 -8.73 17.43
N MET A 163 -10.37 -7.42 17.61
CA MET A 163 -9.35 -6.84 18.50
C MET A 163 -7.95 -7.45 18.28
N THR A 164 -7.59 -7.60 17.01
CA THR A 164 -6.30 -8.11 16.53
C THR A 164 -5.94 -7.42 15.21
N SER A 165 -4.65 -7.33 14.91
CA SER A 165 -4.15 -6.82 13.64
C SER A 165 -4.18 -7.93 12.59
N ARG A 166 -5.16 -7.88 11.69
CA ARG A 166 -5.39 -8.88 10.64
C ARG A 166 -4.61 -8.56 9.38
N ARG A 167 -3.88 -9.53 8.82
CA ARG A 167 -3.07 -9.33 7.61
C ARG A 167 -3.17 -10.54 6.68
N VAL A 168 -3.22 -10.28 5.39
CA VAL A 168 -3.08 -11.30 4.34
C VAL A 168 -1.80 -11.01 3.57
N LEU A 169 -0.89 -11.98 3.54
CA LEU A 169 0.35 -11.89 2.76
C LEU A 169 0.28 -12.91 1.62
N ILE A 170 0.37 -12.43 0.38
CA ILE A 170 0.29 -13.28 -0.82
C ILE A 170 1.68 -13.43 -1.41
N PHE A 171 2.09 -14.66 -1.73
CA PHE A 171 3.26 -14.95 -2.55
C PHE A 171 2.80 -15.52 -3.88
N THR A 172 3.27 -14.95 -4.99
CA THR A 172 2.94 -15.41 -6.33
C THR A 172 4.03 -15.00 -7.31
N ASP A 173 4.20 -15.77 -8.38
CA ASP A 173 5.11 -15.43 -9.47
C ASP A 173 4.43 -15.31 -10.84
N GLY A 174 3.12 -15.58 -10.92
CA GLY A 174 2.37 -15.70 -12.16
C GLY A 174 1.05 -14.93 -12.21
N ALA A 175 0.44 -14.93 -13.39
CA ALA A 175 -0.92 -14.44 -13.59
C ALA A 175 -1.95 -15.47 -13.07
N THR A 176 -3.13 -15.00 -12.67
CA THR A 176 -4.19 -15.87 -12.14
C THR A 176 -5.32 -16.05 -13.16
N PHE A 177 -5.96 -17.20 -13.16
CA PHE A 177 -7.08 -17.50 -14.09
C PHE A 177 -8.44 -16.99 -13.60
N ASP A 178 -8.51 -16.49 -12.37
CA ASP A 178 -9.73 -16.08 -11.67
C ASP A 178 -9.68 -14.60 -11.20
N GLU A 179 -9.15 -13.72 -12.04
CA GLU A 179 -9.00 -12.29 -11.72
C GLU A 179 -10.33 -11.65 -11.27
N ASP A 180 -11.46 -12.07 -11.83
CA ASP A 180 -12.79 -11.57 -11.45
C ASP A 180 -13.16 -11.91 -10.00
N GLN A 181 -12.67 -13.03 -9.47
CA GLN A 181 -12.87 -13.39 -8.06
C GLN A 181 -11.97 -12.56 -7.14
N CYS A 182 -10.72 -12.34 -7.54
CA CYS A 182 -9.81 -11.43 -6.85
C CYS A 182 -10.42 -10.02 -6.72
N GLU A 183 -11.02 -9.50 -7.79
CA GLU A 183 -11.66 -8.19 -7.78
C GLU A 183 -12.91 -8.13 -6.89
N LYS A 184 -13.63 -9.24 -6.73
CA LYS A 184 -14.83 -9.33 -5.87
C LYS A 184 -14.48 -9.41 -4.38
N ILE A 185 -13.41 -10.10 -4.01
CA ILE A 185 -13.01 -10.28 -2.60
C ILE A 185 -12.33 -9.03 -2.02
N ALA A 186 -11.66 -8.21 -2.85
CA ALA A 186 -10.90 -7.07 -2.35
C ALA A 186 -11.75 -6.02 -1.59
N PRO A 187 -12.96 -5.63 -2.06
CA PRO A 187 -13.86 -4.78 -1.28
C PRO A 187 -14.29 -5.40 0.06
N GLU A 188 -14.56 -6.72 0.10
CA GLU A 188 -14.90 -7.41 1.34
C GLU A 188 -13.73 -7.37 2.34
N LEU A 189 -12.50 -7.62 1.90
CA LEU A 189 -11.31 -7.47 2.75
C LEU A 189 -11.12 -6.03 3.24
N SER A 190 -11.44 -5.03 2.41
CA SER A 190 -11.35 -3.61 2.75
C SER A 190 -12.37 -3.19 3.82
N GLU A 191 -13.62 -3.64 3.71
CA GLU A 191 -14.69 -3.40 4.70
C GLU A 191 -14.30 -3.93 6.09
N TYR A 192 -13.63 -5.08 6.13
CA TYR A 192 -13.11 -5.67 7.37
C TYR A 192 -11.73 -5.11 7.75
N ASN A 193 -11.19 -4.14 7.02
CA ASN A 193 -9.88 -3.54 7.23
C ASN A 193 -8.77 -4.60 7.35
N ILE A 194 -8.71 -5.48 6.34
CA ILE A 194 -7.72 -6.55 6.20
C ILE A 194 -6.83 -6.23 4.99
N PRO A 195 -5.66 -5.59 5.22
CA PRO A 195 -4.74 -5.26 4.15
C PRO A 195 -4.14 -6.49 3.49
N ILE A 196 -4.02 -6.44 2.15
CA ILE A 196 -3.24 -7.40 1.36
C ILE A 196 -1.84 -6.84 1.13
N THR A 197 -0.82 -7.57 1.60
CA THR A 197 0.56 -7.38 1.17
C THR A 197 0.91 -8.46 0.15
N ALA A 198 1.14 -8.08 -1.11
CA ALA A 198 1.55 -8.98 -2.17
C ALA A 198 3.07 -8.96 -2.37
N LEU A 199 3.71 -10.14 -2.36
CA LEU A 199 5.12 -10.38 -2.61
C LEU A 199 5.22 -11.12 -3.95
N ALA A 200 5.43 -10.34 -5.02
CA ALA A 200 5.31 -10.81 -6.38
C ALA A 200 6.69 -11.05 -7.01
N VAL A 201 7.02 -12.31 -7.30
CA VAL A 201 8.33 -12.74 -7.78
C VAL A 201 8.40 -12.72 -9.30
N GLY A 202 9.45 -12.14 -9.88
CA GLY A 202 9.67 -12.16 -11.32
C GLY A 202 8.76 -11.22 -12.12
N GLU A 203 8.61 -11.47 -13.42
CA GLU A 203 7.94 -10.54 -14.34
C GLU A 203 6.56 -10.99 -14.84
N GLU A 204 6.17 -12.25 -14.61
CA GLU A 204 4.98 -12.85 -15.22
C GLU A 204 3.65 -12.51 -14.53
N TYR A 205 3.69 -12.05 -13.28
CA TYR A 205 2.47 -11.66 -12.56
C TYR A 205 1.74 -10.46 -13.17
N ASN A 206 0.40 -10.47 -13.07
CA ASN A 206 -0.43 -9.33 -13.45
C ASN A 206 -0.29 -8.18 -12.44
N GLU A 207 0.59 -7.23 -12.77
CA GLU A 207 0.87 -6.04 -11.97
C GLU A 207 -0.38 -5.20 -11.68
N ASN A 208 -1.27 -5.03 -12.66
CA ASN A 208 -2.45 -4.19 -12.50
C ASN A 208 -3.43 -4.79 -11.49
N LEU A 209 -3.61 -6.12 -11.53
CA LEU A 209 -4.43 -6.84 -10.57
C LEU A 209 -3.86 -6.68 -9.15
N LEU A 210 -2.60 -7.03 -8.92
CA LEU A 210 -1.98 -6.95 -7.58
C LEU A 210 -1.92 -5.50 -7.05
N THR A 211 -1.73 -4.53 -7.93
CA THR A 211 -1.79 -3.10 -7.60
C THR A 211 -3.20 -2.72 -7.15
N LYS A 212 -4.25 -3.19 -7.85
CA LYS A 212 -5.65 -2.94 -7.50
C LYS A 212 -6.02 -3.60 -6.17
N LEU A 213 -5.58 -4.84 -5.92
CA LEU A 213 -5.82 -5.54 -4.66
C LEU A 213 -5.18 -4.83 -3.46
N SER A 214 -3.91 -4.46 -3.58
CA SER A 214 -3.20 -3.72 -2.52
C SER A 214 -3.78 -2.32 -2.32
N ASP A 215 -4.16 -1.60 -3.37
CA ASP A 215 -4.85 -0.30 -3.24
C ASP A 215 -6.19 -0.41 -2.54
N THR A 216 -7.05 -1.32 -3.00
CA THR A 216 -8.42 -1.48 -2.48
C THR A 216 -8.42 -1.82 -0.99
N THR A 217 -7.45 -2.62 -0.55
CA THR A 217 -7.32 -3.06 0.85
C THR A 217 -6.37 -2.18 1.66
N ALA A 218 -5.84 -1.11 1.08
CA ALA A 218 -4.84 -0.22 1.66
C ALA A 218 -3.59 -0.95 2.19
N GLY A 219 -3.18 -2.01 1.50
CA GLY A 219 -1.95 -2.78 1.75
C GLY A 219 -0.80 -2.40 0.82
N SER A 220 0.06 -3.37 0.50
CA SER A 220 1.35 -3.15 -0.17
C SER A 220 1.56 -4.14 -1.32
N LEU A 221 2.37 -3.76 -2.31
CA LEU A 221 2.89 -4.65 -3.33
C LEU A 221 4.41 -4.51 -3.37
N PHE A 222 5.10 -5.63 -3.33
CA PHE A 222 6.55 -5.72 -3.42
C PHE A 222 6.93 -6.52 -4.66
N HIS A 223 7.81 -5.94 -5.47
CA HIS A 223 8.38 -6.62 -6.63
C HIS A 223 9.68 -7.31 -6.23
N VAL A 224 9.65 -8.64 -6.24
CA VAL A 224 10.78 -9.50 -5.84
C VAL A 224 11.51 -10.02 -7.08
N VAL A 225 12.84 -9.98 -7.06
CA VAL A 225 13.70 -10.39 -8.18
C VAL A 225 14.78 -11.37 -7.72
N ALA A 226 15.19 -12.31 -8.59
CA ALA A 226 16.17 -13.34 -8.24
C ALA A 226 17.59 -12.77 -7.96
N GLY A 227 17.94 -11.64 -8.59
CA GLY A 227 19.25 -11.01 -8.46
C GLY A 227 19.32 -9.88 -7.43
N THR A 228 20.35 -9.05 -7.54
CA THR A 228 20.45 -7.80 -6.78
C THR A 228 19.31 -6.87 -7.16
N GLY A 229 18.46 -6.50 -6.18
CA GLY A 229 17.41 -5.51 -6.40
C GLY A 229 17.99 -4.12 -6.69
N ILE A 230 17.36 -3.39 -7.60
CA ILE A 230 17.68 -2.00 -7.92
C ILE A 230 16.50 -1.11 -7.53
N GLY A 231 16.78 0.05 -6.93
CA GLY A 231 15.76 1.00 -6.49
C GLY A 231 14.84 0.37 -5.45
N THR A 232 13.58 0.15 -5.82
CA THR A 232 12.52 -0.37 -4.93
C THR A 232 12.29 -1.87 -5.03
N GLN A 233 13.06 -2.56 -5.87
CA GLN A 233 13.00 -4.02 -5.98
C GLN A 233 13.57 -4.70 -4.73
N ILE A 234 12.99 -5.83 -4.38
CA ILE A 234 13.45 -6.68 -3.28
C ILE A 234 14.20 -7.87 -3.88
N ALA A 235 15.48 -8.04 -3.52
CA ALA A 235 16.19 -9.27 -3.85
C ALA A 235 15.50 -10.46 -3.15
N ILE A 236 15.32 -11.58 -3.83
CA ILE A 236 14.64 -12.75 -3.26
C ILE A 236 15.33 -13.28 -2.01
N SER A 237 16.66 -13.12 -1.92
CA SER A 237 17.45 -13.43 -0.72
C SER A 237 17.10 -12.56 0.49
N ASN A 238 16.50 -11.38 0.29
CA ASN A 238 16.02 -10.50 1.35
C ASN A 238 14.57 -10.78 1.76
N LEU A 239 13.87 -11.73 1.11
CA LEU A 239 12.48 -12.06 1.41
C LEU A 239 12.21 -12.40 2.88
N PRO A 240 13.07 -13.17 3.60
CA PRO A 240 12.89 -13.43 5.03
C PRO A 240 12.82 -12.15 5.86
N GLN A 241 13.70 -11.18 5.56
CA GLN A 241 13.76 -9.90 6.26
C GLN A 241 12.53 -9.03 5.93
N THR A 242 12.09 -8.99 4.66
CA THR A 242 10.89 -8.27 4.24
C THR A 242 9.64 -8.78 4.97
N ILE A 243 9.46 -10.10 5.09
CA ILE A 243 8.32 -10.67 5.82
C ILE A 243 8.38 -10.31 7.30
N LEU A 244 9.57 -10.32 7.90
CA LEU A 244 9.76 -9.93 9.29
C LEU A 244 9.42 -8.45 9.52
N GLU A 245 9.77 -7.57 8.57
CA GLU A 245 9.43 -6.16 8.59
C GLU A 245 7.93 -5.93 8.47
N GLU A 246 7.24 -6.63 7.56
CA GLU A 246 5.78 -6.54 7.43
C GLU A 246 5.05 -7.04 8.67
N TYR A 247 5.57 -8.10 9.29
CA TYR A 247 5.09 -8.59 10.57
C TYR A 247 5.30 -7.56 11.69
N THR A 248 6.48 -6.95 11.76
CA THR A 248 6.80 -5.90 12.73
C THR A 248 5.89 -4.70 12.55
N ARG A 249 5.66 -4.25 11.31
CA ARG A 249 4.73 -3.16 10.98
C ARG A 249 3.32 -3.45 11.49
N ALA A 250 2.83 -4.68 11.33
CA ALA A 250 1.51 -5.06 11.85
C ALA A 250 1.44 -5.06 13.40
N GLN A 251 2.56 -5.27 14.09
CA GLN A 251 2.66 -5.10 15.55
C GLN A 251 2.80 -3.63 15.96
N GLU A 252 3.32 -2.78 15.08
CA GLU A 252 3.40 -1.34 15.32
C GLU A 252 2.06 -0.65 15.06
N ASP A 253 1.17 -1.24 14.26
CA ASP A 253 -0.20 -0.76 14.05
C ASP A 253 -1.08 -0.92 15.30
N VAL A 254 -0.88 -0.04 16.27
CA VAL A 254 -1.55 -0.04 17.59
C VAL A 254 -2.97 0.52 17.55
N ILE A 255 -3.31 1.25 16.49
CA ILE A 255 -4.68 1.65 16.16
C ILE A 255 -5.11 0.89 14.91
N ASN A 256 -6.22 0.18 14.98
CA ASN A 256 -6.80 -0.57 13.88
C ASN A 256 -8.23 -0.11 13.58
N ASN A 257 -8.75 -0.54 12.44
CA ASN A 257 -10.13 -0.32 12.02
C ASN A 257 -10.52 1.16 12.10
N LEU A 258 -9.62 2.05 11.67
CA LEU A 258 -9.92 3.48 11.59
C LEU A 258 -11.04 3.70 10.58
N ALA A 259 -12.14 4.26 11.05
CA ALA A 259 -13.27 4.63 10.22
C ALA A 259 -13.54 6.12 10.37
N LEU A 260 -13.59 6.85 9.25
CA LEU A 260 -13.75 8.29 9.16
C LEU A 260 -15.15 8.65 8.69
N THR A 261 -15.86 9.42 9.51
CA THR A 261 -17.17 9.98 9.15
C THR A 261 -17.00 11.43 8.73
N ILE A 262 -17.63 11.82 7.61
CA ILE A 262 -17.53 13.20 7.09
C ILE A 262 -18.92 13.72 6.76
N LYS A 263 -19.31 14.82 7.42
CA LYS A 263 -20.56 15.54 7.13
C LYS A 263 -20.23 16.92 6.56
N THR A 264 -20.56 17.14 5.30
CA THR A 264 -20.35 18.43 4.62
C THR A 264 -21.61 19.31 4.65
N VAL A 265 -21.43 20.62 4.53
CA VAL A 265 -22.56 21.55 4.31
C VAL A 265 -22.96 21.61 2.83
N LYS A 266 -24.20 22.03 2.54
CA LYS A 266 -24.72 22.15 1.16
C LYS A 266 -23.76 22.92 0.25
N GLY A 267 -23.32 22.33 -0.86
CA GLY A 267 -22.39 22.96 -1.81
C GLY A 267 -20.90 22.69 -1.54
N VAL A 268 -20.59 21.83 -0.56
CA VAL A 268 -19.25 21.26 -0.34
C VAL A 268 -19.32 19.76 -0.59
N LYS A 269 -18.41 19.24 -1.42
CA LYS A 269 -18.30 17.81 -1.71
C LYS A 269 -16.88 17.34 -1.41
N LEU A 270 -16.75 16.23 -0.70
CA LEU A 270 -15.49 15.47 -0.68
C LEU A 270 -15.34 14.81 -2.06
N THR A 271 -14.19 15.03 -2.71
CA THR A 271 -13.91 14.48 -4.03
C THR A 271 -12.76 13.48 -4.02
N ARG A 272 -11.94 13.46 -2.97
CA ARG A 272 -10.82 12.54 -2.83
C ARG A 272 -10.44 12.34 -1.37
N LEU A 273 -10.03 11.12 -1.02
CA LEU A 273 -9.51 10.76 0.30
C LEU A 273 -8.32 9.82 0.10
N VAL A 274 -7.13 10.25 0.51
CA VAL A 274 -5.88 9.51 0.30
C VAL A 274 -5.08 9.47 1.59
N ARG A 275 -4.55 8.31 1.96
CA ARG A 275 -3.46 8.21 2.94
C ARG A 275 -2.19 8.64 2.23
N ALA A 276 -1.59 9.76 2.63
CA ALA A 276 -0.43 10.34 1.97
C ALA A 276 0.91 9.84 2.53
N TYR A 277 0.93 9.33 3.77
CA TYR A 277 2.15 8.90 4.45
C TYR A 277 2.01 7.55 5.16
N LEU A 278 3.17 6.92 5.35
CA LEU A 278 3.49 5.54 5.70
C LEU A 278 3.27 4.55 4.55
N THR A 279 2.07 4.49 3.97
CA THR A 279 1.80 3.66 2.78
C THR A 279 0.65 4.26 1.96
N PRO A 280 0.94 5.04 0.91
CA PRO A 280 -0.03 5.59 -0.02
C PRO A 280 -1.16 4.64 -0.40
N ALA A 281 -2.39 5.07 -0.16
CA ALA A 281 -3.61 4.36 -0.54
C ALA A 281 -4.72 5.38 -0.75
N GLU A 282 -5.51 5.18 -1.81
CA GLU A 282 -6.68 6.01 -2.10
C GLU A 282 -7.95 5.23 -1.75
N PHE A 283 -8.85 5.87 -1.03
CA PHE A 283 -10.06 5.25 -0.52
C PHE A 283 -11.26 5.64 -1.37
N THR A 284 -12.15 4.68 -1.64
CA THR A 284 -13.40 4.96 -2.34
C THR A 284 -14.32 5.80 -1.44
N LEU A 285 -15.21 6.56 -2.08
CA LEU A 285 -16.13 7.47 -1.40
C LEU A 285 -17.58 6.96 -1.45
N ASP A 286 -17.74 5.63 -1.50
CA ASP A 286 -19.03 4.98 -1.74
C ASP A 286 -19.89 4.89 -0.48
N ASP A 287 -19.28 4.52 0.66
CA ASP A 287 -19.98 4.25 1.92
C ASP A 287 -19.36 5.02 3.12
N ASP A 288 -20.21 5.70 3.91
CA ASP A 288 -19.87 6.34 5.18
C ASP A 288 -20.24 5.37 6.33
N PRO A 289 -19.33 5.02 7.27
CA PRO A 289 -17.98 5.56 7.46
C PRO A 289 -16.95 5.04 6.45
N TYR A 290 -16.00 5.91 6.07
CA TYR A 290 -14.87 5.54 5.21
C TYR A 290 -13.84 4.76 6.02
N HIS A 291 -13.61 3.49 5.68
CA HIS A 291 -12.59 2.65 6.32
C HIS A 291 -11.19 3.04 5.82
N ILE A 292 -10.42 3.74 6.65
CA ILE A 292 -9.16 4.41 6.27
C ILE A 292 -7.89 3.72 6.80
N GLY A 293 -8.01 2.50 7.32
CA GLY A 293 -6.85 1.68 7.65
C GLY A 293 -6.47 1.64 9.13
N ASN A 294 -5.16 1.73 9.37
CA ASN A 294 -4.51 1.62 10.68
C ASN A 294 -3.61 2.84 10.94
N ALA A 295 -3.17 3.02 12.19
CA ALA A 295 -2.12 3.97 12.54
C ALA A 295 -1.06 3.35 13.45
N SER A 296 0.21 3.59 13.11
CA SER A 296 1.37 2.97 13.74
C SER A 296 1.88 3.72 14.97
N ALA A 297 2.46 2.97 15.91
CA ALA A 297 3.08 3.48 17.10
C ALA A 297 4.25 4.40 16.76
N ASN A 298 4.43 5.45 17.57
CA ASN A 298 5.55 6.38 17.50
C ASN A 298 5.71 7.17 16.19
N ASP A 299 4.79 7.01 15.23
CA ASP A 299 4.77 7.79 14.00
C ASP A 299 3.42 8.48 13.77
N GLU A 300 3.33 9.24 12.70
CA GLU A 300 2.14 9.94 12.24
C GLU A 300 1.56 9.23 11.03
N THR A 301 0.24 9.14 10.96
CA THR A 301 -0.47 8.72 9.75
C THR A 301 -1.16 9.95 9.16
N ILE A 302 -0.81 10.27 7.92
CA ILE A 302 -1.27 11.48 7.26
C ILE A 302 -2.27 11.11 6.17
N PHE A 303 -3.44 11.75 6.20
CA PHE A 303 -4.42 11.69 5.13
C PHE A 303 -4.60 13.06 4.50
N ILE A 304 -4.80 13.09 3.20
CA ILE A 304 -5.19 14.27 2.43
C ILE A 304 -6.62 14.08 1.94
N LEU A 305 -7.47 15.04 2.28
CA LEU A 305 -8.85 15.15 1.85
C LEU A 305 -8.95 16.30 0.85
N GLU A 306 -9.57 16.03 -0.29
CA GLU A 306 -9.86 17.05 -1.29
C GLU A 306 -11.34 17.39 -1.27
N PHE A 307 -11.68 18.65 -1.02
CA PHE A 307 -13.04 19.16 -1.14
C PHE A 307 -13.17 20.06 -2.37
N THR A 308 -14.29 19.95 -3.07
CA THR A 308 -14.77 20.97 -4.02
C THR A 308 -15.85 21.81 -3.35
N ILE A 309 -15.68 23.13 -3.38
CA ILE A 309 -16.53 24.10 -2.69
C ILE A 309 -17.13 25.08 -3.70
N GLN A 310 -18.46 25.20 -3.71
CA GLN A 310 -19.16 26.24 -4.46
C GLN A 310 -18.90 27.62 -3.87
N SER A 311 -19.07 28.66 -4.69
CA SER A 311 -18.96 30.05 -4.25
C SER A 311 -19.90 30.35 -3.08
N ARG A 312 -19.48 31.26 -2.20
CA ARG A 312 -20.22 31.61 -0.98
C ARG A 312 -19.98 33.08 -0.62
N PRO A 313 -20.99 33.76 -0.05
CA PRO A 313 -20.80 35.09 0.51
C PRO A 313 -19.65 35.11 1.53
N ALA A 314 -18.94 36.24 1.59
CA ALA A 314 -17.86 36.46 2.54
C ALA A 314 -18.36 36.22 3.98
N SER A 315 -17.82 35.18 4.63
CA SER A 315 -18.27 34.70 5.93
C SER A 315 -17.32 33.64 6.49
N ARG A 316 -17.28 33.46 7.81
CA ARG A 316 -16.59 32.33 8.45
C ARG A 316 -17.54 31.14 8.53
N VAL A 317 -17.21 30.04 7.88
CA VAL A 317 -18.13 28.91 7.67
C VAL A 317 -17.46 27.60 8.06
N ARG A 318 -18.20 26.79 8.82
CA ARG A 318 -17.90 25.37 8.98
C ARG A 318 -18.27 24.64 7.69
N ILE A 319 -17.29 24.10 7.00
CA ILE A 319 -17.49 23.44 5.71
C ILE A 319 -17.69 21.92 5.84
N ALA A 320 -17.13 21.31 6.88
CA ALA A 320 -17.28 19.89 7.17
C ALA A 320 -17.18 19.60 8.68
N GLN A 321 -17.64 18.43 9.07
CA GLN A 321 -17.39 17.79 10.36
C GLN A 321 -16.76 16.43 10.13
N LEU A 322 -15.66 16.14 10.84
CA LEU A 322 -14.90 14.90 10.72
C LEU A 322 -14.91 14.17 12.06
N GLY A 323 -15.45 12.96 12.12
CA GLY A 323 -15.42 12.08 13.30
C GLY A 323 -14.65 10.80 13.01
N LEU A 324 -14.07 10.17 14.04
CA LEU A 324 -13.34 8.91 13.88
C LEU A 324 -13.84 7.85 14.87
N THR A 325 -13.89 6.60 14.43
CA THR A 325 -13.93 5.43 15.30
C THR A 325 -12.71 4.56 15.04
N TYR A 326 -12.24 3.83 16.05
CA TYR A 326 -11.08 2.96 15.93
C TYR A 326 -11.01 1.92 17.04
N ASP A 327 -10.22 0.88 16.81
CA ASP A 327 -9.87 -0.13 17.80
C ASP A 327 -8.44 0.05 18.30
N VAL A 328 -8.21 -0.33 19.56
CA VAL A 328 -6.89 -0.47 20.19
C VAL A 328 -6.75 -1.91 20.68
N PRO A 329 -6.40 -2.85 19.78
CA PRO A 329 -6.33 -4.28 20.10
C PRO A 329 -5.50 -4.61 21.33
N GLY A 330 -4.31 -3.99 21.46
CA GLY A 330 -3.40 -4.22 22.58
C GLY A 330 -3.97 -3.87 23.95
N LYS A 331 -5.08 -3.11 24.01
CA LYS A 331 -5.80 -2.74 25.24
C LYS A 331 -7.22 -3.28 25.30
N ASN A 332 -7.67 -4.01 24.28
CA ASN A 332 -9.06 -4.42 24.12
C ASN A 332 -10.04 -3.24 24.28
N TYR A 333 -9.72 -2.10 23.65
CA TYR A 333 -10.49 -0.86 23.76
C TYR A 333 -10.98 -0.37 22.40
N ARG A 334 -12.23 0.10 22.32
CA ARG A 334 -12.77 0.81 21.15
C ARG A 334 -12.84 2.30 21.46
N GLY A 335 -12.26 3.11 20.59
CA GLY A 335 -12.19 4.55 20.73
C GLY A 335 -13.06 5.28 19.72
N GLU A 336 -13.47 6.47 20.12
CA GLU A 336 -14.18 7.43 19.29
C GLU A 336 -13.53 8.81 19.45
N LEU A 337 -13.46 9.55 18.35
CA LEU A 337 -13.23 10.98 18.35
C LEU A 337 -14.53 11.65 17.88
N PRO A 338 -15.16 12.49 18.71
CA PRO A 338 -16.38 13.17 18.33
C PRO A 338 -16.13 14.11 17.14
N PRO A 339 -17.17 14.42 16.35
CA PRO A 339 -17.00 15.23 15.14
C PRO A 339 -16.34 16.59 15.41
N GLN A 340 -15.19 16.82 14.76
CA GLN A 340 -14.46 18.07 14.80
C GLN A 340 -14.81 18.95 13.59
N ASN A 341 -14.87 20.26 13.81
CA ASN A 341 -15.27 21.21 12.78
C ASN A 341 -14.08 21.62 11.90
N LEU A 342 -14.23 21.46 10.58
CA LEU A 342 -13.36 22.11 9.60
C LEU A 342 -13.98 23.46 9.24
N VAL A 343 -13.29 24.56 9.58
CA VAL A 343 -13.77 25.94 9.41
C VAL A 343 -12.80 26.71 8.51
N VAL A 344 -13.34 27.45 7.55
CA VAL A 344 -12.60 28.37 6.68
C VAL A 344 -13.32 29.72 6.61
N GLN A 345 -12.62 30.75 6.15
CA GLN A 345 -13.16 32.10 6.00
C GLN A 345 -13.22 32.50 4.52
N PHE A 346 -14.43 32.79 4.03
CA PHE A 346 -14.64 33.36 2.71
C PHE A 346 -14.40 34.87 2.75
N VAL A 347 -13.58 35.38 1.84
CA VAL A 347 -13.20 36.79 1.75
C VAL A 347 -13.63 37.40 0.41
N ALA A 348 -13.99 38.68 0.43
CA ALA A 348 -14.30 39.44 -0.78
C ALA A 348 -13.02 39.97 -1.43
N GLY A 349 -12.96 39.97 -2.77
CA GLY A 349 -11.80 40.40 -3.55
C GLY A 349 -10.83 39.27 -3.90
N SER A 350 -10.36 39.25 -5.16
CA SER A 350 -9.57 38.17 -5.77
C SER A 350 -8.05 38.23 -5.47
N ASN A 351 -7.56 39.25 -4.75
CA ASN A 351 -6.12 39.54 -4.64
C ASN A 351 -5.54 39.31 -3.23
N VAL A 352 -6.20 38.54 -2.37
CA VAL A 352 -5.63 38.21 -1.05
C VAL A 352 -4.67 37.04 -1.23
N ALA A 353 -3.36 37.33 -1.28
CA ALA A 353 -2.33 36.31 -1.17
C ALA A 353 -2.54 35.56 0.14
N THR A 354 -3.07 34.35 0.04
CA THR A 354 -3.44 33.57 1.21
C THR A 354 -2.23 32.74 1.62
N PRO A 355 -1.75 32.83 2.88
CA PRO A 355 -0.71 31.94 3.36
C PRO A 355 -1.14 30.49 3.13
N VAL A 356 -0.23 29.70 2.57
CA VAL A 356 -0.46 28.29 2.27
C VAL A 356 0.35 27.44 3.25
N ASP A 357 -0.31 26.45 3.83
CA ASP A 357 0.34 25.47 4.69
C ASP A 357 1.25 24.55 3.85
N GLN A 358 2.55 24.68 4.08
CA GLN A 358 3.58 23.98 3.33
C GLN A 358 3.54 22.47 3.57
N GLU A 359 3.14 22.02 4.76
CA GLU A 359 3.06 20.59 5.09
C GLU A 359 1.90 19.92 4.35
N VAL A 360 0.74 20.57 4.31
CA VAL A 360 -0.39 20.07 3.51
C VAL A 360 0.01 19.97 2.04
N MET A 361 0.71 21.00 1.52
CA MET A 361 1.14 21.00 0.12
C MET A 361 2.24 19.97 -0.18
N HIS A 362 3.16 19.71 0.75
CA HIS A 362 4.19 18.67 0.61
C HIS A 362 3.56 17.30 0.39
N TYR A 363 2.63 16.91 1.27
CA TYR A 363 1.94 15.62 1.16
C TYR A 363 1.03 15.54 -0.06
N MET A 364 0.37 16.64 -0.43
CA MET A 364 -0.43 16.71 -1.66
C MET A 364 0.44 16.50 -2.91
N GLN A 365 1.61 17.15 -2.98
CA GLN A 365 2.56 16.95 -4.09
C GLN A 365 3.04 15.50 -4.18
N GLN A 366 3.24 14.82 -3.05
CA GLN A 366 3.57 13.40 -3.02
C GLN A 366 2.48 12.54 -3.65
N CYS A 367 1.21 12.80 -3.32
CA CYS A 367 0.07 12.11 -3.95
C CYS A 367 0.07 12.32 -5.47
N ASN A 368 0.34 13.55 -5.94
CA ASN A 368 0.37 13.85 -7.36
C ASN A 368 1.49 13.12 -8.11
N ILE A 369 2.66 12.95 -7.49
CA ILE A 369 3.75 12.17 -8.10
C ILE A 369 3.27 10.74 -8.39
N SER A 370 2.55 10.12 -7.45
CA SER A 370 2.00 8.78 -7.64
C SER A 370 1.03 8.72 -8.81
N ASP A 371 0.11 9.67 -8.90
CA ASP A 371 -0.84 9.77 -10.02
C ASP A 371 -0.14 9.99 -11.37
N MET A 372 0.89 10.83 -11.38
CA MET A 372 1.68 11.11 -12.58
C MET A 372 2.43 9.87 -13.06
N VAL A 373 3.08 9.13 -12.15
CA VAL A 373 3.79 7.88 -12.48
C VAL A 373 2.80 6.83 -13.00
N LYS A 374 1.64 6.69 -12.36
CA LYS A 374 0.57 5.78 -12.81
C LYS A 374 0.09 6.13 -14.24
N ARG A 375 -0.17 7.41 -14.53
CA ARG A 375 -0.59 7.85 -15.86
C ARG A 375 0.52 7.72 -16.90
N ALA A 376 1.75 8.11 -16.56
CA ALA A 376 2.88 8.03 -17.48
C ALA A 376 3.15 6.58 -17.92
N THR A 377 3.12 5.64 -16.97
CA THR A 377 3.33 4.22 -17.28
C THR A 377 2.21 3.60 -18.12
N GLN A 378 0.98 4.09 -18.00
CA GLN A 378 -0.14 3.70 -18.88
C GLN A 378 -0.02 4.31 -20.29
N LEU A 379 0.50 5.53 -20.39
CA LEU A 379 0.66 6.24 -21.66
C LEU A 379 1.89 5.77 -22.45
N ALA A 380 2.92 5.22 -21.78
CA ALA A 380 4.23 4.94 -22.38
C ALA A 380 4.19 4.11 -23.68
N GLU A 381 3.20 3.23 -23.85
CA GLU A 381 3.06 2.44 -25.08
C GLU A 381 2.38 3.20 -26.23
N ASN A 382 1.51 4.17 -25.92
CA ASN A 382 0.67 4.87 -26.90
C ASN A 382 1.18 6.29 -27.22
N ASP A 383 1.75 6.97 -26.23
CA ASP A 383 2.23 8.35 -26.28
C ASP A 383 3.51 8.50 -25.44
N PRO A 384 4.66 8.00 -25.95
CA PRO A 384 5.91 7.98 -25.20
C PRO A 384 6.46 9.38 -24.92
N ASP A 385 6.20 10.36 -25.79
CA ASP A 385 6.69 11.73 -25.59
C ASP A 385 5.95 12.40 -24.41
N LYS A 386 4.62 12.21 -24.30
CA LYS A 386 3.84 12.67 -23.14
C LYS A 386 4.18 11.91 -21.85
N ALA A 387 4.43 10.61 -21.95
CA ALA A 387 4.89 9.81 -20.81
C ALA A 387 6.24 10.32 -20.29
N GLU A 388 7.18 10.67 -21.18
CA GLU A 388 8.47 11.24 -20.81
C GLU A 388 8.32 12.59 -20.10
N GLU A 389 7.46 13.47 -20.60
CA GLU A 389 7.19 14.77 -19.96
C GLU A 389 6.66 14.59 -18.53
N MET A 390 5.73 13.65 -18.33
CA MET A 390 5.19 13.33 -17.00
C MET A 390 6.26 12.75 -16.08
N ILE A 391 7.09 11.81 -16.55
CA ILE A 391 8.18 11.24 -15.76
C ILE A 391 9.20 12.32 -15.38
N GLU A 392 9.56 13.22 -16.30
CA GLU A 392 10.50 14.31 -15.99
C GLU A 392 9.93 15.29 -14.97
N LYS A 393 8.64 15.63 -15.08
CA LYS A 393 7.98 16.48 -14.08
C LYS A 393 7.93 15.78 -12.72
N ALA A 394 7.59 14.50 -12.66
CA ALA A 394 7.60 13.71 -11.42
C ALA A 394 9.00 13.65 -10.80
N ARG A 395 10.03 13.34 -11.61
CA ARG A 395 11.44 13.27 -11.18
C ARG A 395 11.95 14.60 -10.61
N ARG A 396 11.59 15.73 -11.22
CA ARG A 396 11.95 17.06 -10.67
C ARG A 396 11.28 17.33 -9.33
N MET A 397 10.06 16.85 -9.12
CA MET A 397 9.38 16.97 -7.82
C MET A 397 10.03 16.08 -6.77
N THR A 398 10.40 14.84 -7.09
CA THR A 398 11.09 13.94 -6.14
C THR A 398 12.44 14.47 -5.68
N VAL A 399 13.20 15.13 -6.58
CA VAL A 399 14.44 15.82 -6.22
C VAL A 399 14.19 16.94 -5.21
N LYS A 400 13.18 17.79 -5.44
CA LYS A 400 12.82 18.89 -4.52
C LYS A 400 12.38 18.38 -3.14
N MET A 401 11.75 17.21 -3.09
CA MET A 401 11.30 16.57 -1.86
C MET A 401 12.37 15.72 -1.17
N GLY A 402 13.58 15.60 -1.75
CA GLY A 402 14.65 14.76 -1.20
C GLY A 402 14.41 13.25 -1.30
N ASN A 403 13.50 12.80 -2.17
CA ASN A 403 13.19 11.38 -2.35
C ASN A 403 14.17 10.72 -3.33
N GLN A 404 15.35 10.33 -2.83
CA GLN A 404 16.45 9.81 -3.66
C GLN A 404 16.10 8.48 -4.36
N GLU A 405 15.52 7.52 -3.64
CA GLU A 405 15.21 6.20 -4.20
C GLU A 405 14.20 6.26 -5.36
N LEU A 406 13.13 7.07 -5.21
CA LEU A 406 12.18 7.26 -6.31
C LEU A 406 12.80 8.08 -7.45
N THR A 407 13.68 9.04 -7.14
CA THR A 407 14.41 9.80 -8.16
C THR A 407 15.26 8.89 -9.04
N GLU A 408 16.00 7.94 -8.44
CA GLU A 408 16.81 6.96 -9.18
C GLU A 408 15.92 6.07 -10.06
N SER A 409 14.82 5.58 -9.51
CA SER A 409 13.85 4.74 -10.23
C SER A 409 13.27 5.47 -11.45
N LEU A 410 12.86 6.73 -11.28
CA LEU A 410 12.32 7.56 -12.38
C LEU A 410 13.40 7.95 -13.40
N SER A 411 14.66 8.11 -12.98
CA SER A 411 15.77 8.39 -13.90
C SER A 411 16.03 7.18 -14.80
N GLY A 412 16.03 5.97 -14.24
CA GLY A 412 16.16 4.74 -15.03
C GLY A 412 15.03 4.57 -16.04
N ALA A 413 13.78 4.83 -15.64
CA ALA A 413 12.64 4.76 -16.54
C ALA A 413 12.67 5.82 -17.66
N GLN A 414 13.11 7.04 -17.34
CA GLN A 414 13.30 8.08 -18.35
C GLN A 414 14.36 7.70 -19.38
N ASP A 415 15.51 7.19 -18.93
CA ASP A 415 16.60 6.77 -19.82
C ASP A 415 16.18 5.61 -20.73
N GLU A 416 15.42 4.65 -20.20
CA GLU A 416 14.87 3.55 -20.99
C GLU A 416 13.87 4.07 -22.03
N LEU A 417 12.91 4.89 -21.61
CA LEU A 417 11.88 5.45 -22.50
C LEU A 417 12.50 6.26 -23.64
N ARG A 418 13.55 7.04 -23.37
CA ARG A 418 14.30 7.79 -24.39
C ARG A 418 14.98 6.89 -25.41
N LYS A 419 15.56 5.77 -24.97
CA LYS A 419 16.33 4.85 -25.83
C LYS A 419 15.43 3.92 -26.63
N THR A 420 14.37 3.40 -26.01
CA THR A 420 13.58 2.29 -26.57
C THR A 420 12.19 2.72 -27.03
N ARG A 421 11.77 3.95 -26.69
CA ARG A 421 10.40 4.45 -26.88
C ARG A 421 9.34 3.62 -26.14
N LYS A 422 9.77 2.82 -25.15
CA LYS A 422 8.93 1.94 -24.34
C LYS A 422 9.44 1.90 -22.90
N ILE A 423 8.60 1.43 -21.98
CA ILE A 423 8.99 1.07 -20.61
C ILE A 423 8.78 -0.43 -20.46
N SER A 424 9.83 -1.17 -20.15
CA SER A 424 9.76 -2.61 -19.86
C SER A 424 8.86 -2.92 -18.66
N ALA A 425 8.42 -4.17 -18.58
CA ALA A 425 7.60 -4.63 -17.45
C ALA A 425 8.31 -4.44 -16.11
N GLY A 426 9.58 -4.85 -16.00
CA GLY A 426 10.40 -4.66 -14.81
C GLY A 426 10.52 -3.19 -14.39
N THR A 427 10.88 -2.28 -15.31
CA THR A 427 10.99 -0.85 -14.98
C THR A 427 9.66 -0.24 -14.57
N ARG A 428 8.56 -0.59 -15.26
CA ARG A 428 7.21 -0.13 -14.91
C ARG A 428 6.83 -0.55 -13.49
N LYS A 429 7.08 -1.81 -13.13
CA LYS A 429 6.86 -2.35 -11.78
C LYS A 429 7.67 -1.56 -10.75
N THR A 430 8.96 -1.37 -10.98
CA THR A 430 9.85 -0.62 -10.07
C THR A 430 9.37 0.82 -9.82
N VAL A 431 9.04 1.59 -10.87
CA VAL A 431 8.61 2.99 -10.68
C VAL A 431 7.26 3.11 -10.00
N LYS A 432 6.29 2.25 -10.32
CA LYS A 432 4.99 2.25 -9.64
C LYS A 432 5.14 1.90 -8.16
N MET A 433 5.97 0.91 -7.84
CA MET A 433 6.21 0.52 -6.45
C MET A 433 6.95 1.61 -5.67
N GLY A 434 7.91 2.29 -6.28
CA GLY A 434 8.58 3.42 -5.64
C GLY A 434 7.63 4.58 -5.32
N ALA A 435 6.74 4.90 -6.26
CA ALA A 435 5.75 5.96 -6.06
C ALA A 435 4.69 5.63 -5.00
N LYS A 436 4.53 4.35 -4.63
CA LYS A 436 3.67 3.90 -3.54
C LYS A 436 4.39 3.65 -2.21
N GLY A 437 5.60 3.11 -2.23
CA GLY A 437 6.25 2.60 -1.02
C GLY A 437 7.24 3.55 -0.37
N LYS A 438 7.74 4.56 -1.10
CA LYS A 438 8.83 5.43 -0.65
C LYS A 438 8.35 6.86 -0.46
N THR A 439 7.57 7.09 0.59
CA THR A 439 7.11 8.42 0.98
C THR A 439 8.11 9.12 1.90
N VAL A 440 8.29 10.43 1.73
CA VAL A 440 9.19 11.23 2.57
C VAL A 440 8.37 12.08 3.53
N LYS A 441 8.70 11.99 4.82
CA LYS A 441 8.13 12.85 5.86
C LYS A 441 8.70 14.26 5.71
N MET A 442 7.86 15.29 5.86
CA MET A 442 8.37 16.65 5.88
C MET A 442 9.19 16.87 7.17
N ASN A 443 10.47 17.19 7.03
CA ASN A 443 11.27 17.68 8.15
C ASN A 443 11.06 19.20 8.24
N THR A 444 10.75 19.72 9.43
CA THR A 444 10.51 21.16 9.66
C THR A 444 11.73 22.06 9.36
N ASP A 445 12.91 21.47 9.18
CA ASP A 445 14.16 22.18 8.88
C ASP A 445 14.37 22.38 7.37
N ASP A 446 13.62 21.68 6.51
CA ASP A 446 13.65 21.82 5.06
C ASP A 446 12.37 22.52 4.58
N VAL A 447 12.44 23.84 4.37
CA VAL A 447 11.80 24.62 3.26
C VAL A 447 11.68 26.09 3.66
N ASN A 448 12.49 26.94 3.01
CA ASN A 448 12.33 28.39 2.91
C ASN A 448 11.92 28.74 1.47
N GLY A 449 10.65 28.55 1.10
CA GLY A 449 10.16 28.91 -0.24
C GLY A 449 8.68 29.25 -0.25
N ASP A 450 8.35 30.47 -0.68
CA ASP A 450 6.96 30.89 -0.93
C ASP A 450 6.36 30.12 -2.13
N LEU A 451 5.25 29.41 -1.89
CA LEU A 451 4.41 28.81 -2.92
C LEU A 451 3.30 29.81 -3.31
N THR A 452 3.23 30.19 -4.59
CA THR A 452 2.18 31.06 -5.14
C THR A 452 0.98 30.26 -5.66
N GLU A 453 -0.20 30.89 -5.79
CA GLU A 453 -1.44 30.23 -6.22
C GLU A 453 -1.33 29.61 -7.64
N ASP A 454 -0.67 30.29 -8.57
CA ASP A 454 -0.44 29.76 -9.92
C ASP A 454 0.47 28.52 -9.91
N LYS A 455 1.49 28.50 -9.04
CA LYS A 455 2.34 27.30 -8.86
C LYS A 455 1.53 26.15 -8.29
N ILE A 456 0.56 26.41 -7.41
CA ILE A 456 -0.32 25.37 -6.85
C ILE A 456 -1.22 24.80 -7.94
N ARG A 457 -1.82 25.61 -8.81
CA ARG A 457 -2.63 25.12 -9.95
C ARG A 457 -1.82 24.22 -10.88
N ASP A 458 -0.61 24.64 -11.24
CA ASP A 458 0.32 23.83 -12.05
C ASP A 458 0.79 22.54 -11.36
N LEU A 459 0.94 22.56 -10.03
CA LEU A 459 1.39 21.42 -9.23
C LEU A 459 0.26 20.44 -8.92
N THR A 460 -0.98 20.92 -8.83
CA THR A 460 -2.18 20.13 -8.46
C THR A 460 -3.05 19.73 -9.65
N GLY A 461 -2.77 20.27 -10.84
CA GLY A 461 -3.50 19.94 -12.06
C GLY A 461 -4.93 20.50 -12.08
N THR A 462 -5.19 21.57 -11.32
CA THR A 462 -6.51 22.21 -11.15
C THR A 462 -6.60 23.54 -11.87
#